data_AF-A0A7S4SQC0-F1
#
_entry.id   AF-A0A7S4SQC0-F1
#
_cell.length_a   1.000
_cell.length_b   1.000
_cell.length_c   1.000
_cell.angle_alpha   90.00
_cell.angle_beta   90.00
_cell.angle_gamma   90.00
#
_symmetry.space_group_name_H-M   'P 1'
#
loop_
_entity.id
_entity.type
_entity.pdbx_description
1 polymer ?
#
loop_
_entity_poly.entity_id
_entity_poly.type
_entity_poly.pdbx_seq_one_letter_code
_entity_poly.pdbx_strand_id
1 'polypeptide(L)'
;QVSTAVVEPYNCVLCVHSLLEHTDVTTQLDNEAMYDICRRNLDIERPTYTNLNRLVAQVISSLTASLRFDGALNVDVTEFQTNLVPYPRIHFMLASYAPIISAEKA
;
A
#
# COMPACT_ATOMS: atom_id res chain seq x y z
N GLN A 1 -10.33 2.87 17.67
CA GLN A 1 -11.36 2.76 16.63
C GLN A 1 -10.72 3.20 15.33
N VAL A 2 -10.54 2.28 14.37
CA VAL A 2 -9.89 2.59 13.08
C VAL A 2 -10.91 3.13 12.07
N SER A 3 -12.14 2.60 12.13
CA SER A 3 -13.28 3.05 11.32
C SER A 3 -13.90 4.34 11.85
N THR A 4 -13.96 5.36 11.01
CA THR A 4 -14.51 6.69 11.31
C THR A 4 -15.99 6.81 10.96
N ALA A 5 -16.50 5.95 10.07
CA ALA A 5 -17.89 5.98 9.63
C ALA A 5 -18.50 4.58 9.54
N VAL A 6 -19.74 4.43 10.03
CA VAL A 6 -20.50 3.16 9.97
C VAL A 6 -20.82 2.70 8.54
N VAL A 7 -20.72 3.62 7.56
CA VAL A 7 -20.97 3.35 6.13
C VAL A 7 -19.73 2.92 5.35
N GLU A 8 -18.57 2.79 6.01
CA GLU A 8 -17.33 2.33 5.37
C GLU A 8 -17.48 1.01 4.60
N PRO A 9 -18.19 -0.03 5.10
CA PRO A 9 -18.39 -1.26 4.34
C PRO A 9 -19.13 -1.03 3.01
N TYR A 10 -20.13 -0.15 3.00
CA TYR A 10 -20.89 0.19 1.80
C TYR A 10 -20.01 0.90 0.77
N ASN A 11 -19.25 1.90 1.22
CA ASN A 11 -18.34 2.65 0.36
C ASN A 11 -17.22 1.77 -0.21
N CYS A 12 -16.71 0.81 0.59
CA CYS A 12 -15.69 -0.14 0.16
C CYS A 12 -16.22 -1.02 -0.98
N VAL A 13 -17.37 -1.68 -0.79
CA VAL A 13 -17.95 -2.56 -1.83
C VAL A 13 -18.28 -1.79 -3.10
N LEU A 14 -18.84 -0.58 -2.98
CA LEU A 14 -19.15 0.27 -4.13
C LEU A 14 -17.89 0.68 -4.90
N CYS A 15 -16.82 1.07 -4.19
CA CYS A 15 -15.54 1.43 -4.80
C CYS A 15 -14.88 0.23 -5.48
N VAL A 16 -14.87 -0.94 -4.82
CA VAL A 16 -14.29 -2.18 -5.37
C VAL A 16 -14.97 -2.60 -6.67
N HIS A 17 -16.29 -2.39 -6.81
CA HIS A 17 -16.98 -2.66 -8.07
C HIS A 17 -16.40 -1.83 -9.23
N SER A 18 -16.18 -0.53 -9.04
CA SER A 18 -15.57 0.33 -10.06
C SER A 18 -14.10 -0.02 -10.32
N LEU A 19 -13.33 -0.32 -9.27
CA LEU A 19 -11.93 -0.74 -9.40
C LEU A 19 -11.78 -2.05 -10.18
N LEU A 20 -12.74 -2.97 -10.05
CA LEU A 20 -12.69 -4.25 -10.74
C LEU A 20 -12.73 -4.11 -12.27
N GLU A 21 -13.39 -3.08 -12.78
CA GLU A 21 -13.59 -2.86 -14.23
C GLU A 21 -12.62 -1.84 -14.84
N HIS A 22 -12.12 -0.89 -14.05
CA HIS A 22 -11.41 0.29 -14.57
C HIS A 22 -9.96 0.41 -14.10
N THR A 23 -9.41 -0.58 -13.39
CA THR A 23 -7.99 -0.58 -13.01
C THR A 23 -7.30 -1.86 -13.45
N ASP A 24 -6.05 -1.72 -13.89
CA ASP A 24 -5.22 -2.85 -14.30
C ASP A 24 -4.51 -3.51 -13.11
N VAL A 25 -4.12 -2.71 -12.11
CA VAL A 25 -3.47 -3.15 -10.87
C VAL A 25 -3.93 -2.25 -9.74
N THR A 26 -4.35 -2.84 -8.62
CA THR A 26 -4.75 -2.12 -7.41
C THR A 26 -3.92 -2.60 -6.23
N THR A 27 -3.22 -1.71 -5.54
CA THR A 27 -2.53 -2.06 -4.28
C THR A 27 -3.42 -1.70 -3.10
N GLN A 28 -3.74 -2.68 -2.26
CA GLN A 28 -4.56 -2.49 -1.06
C GLN A 28 -3.66 -2.11 0.13
N LEU A 29 -4.02 -1.03 0.83
CA LEU A 29 -3.32 -0.56 2.02
C LEU A 29 -4.29 -0.55 3.20
N ASP A 30 -4.06 -1.44 4.16
CA ASP A 30 -4.88 -1.57 5.35
C ASP A 30 -4.39 -0.63 6.46
N ASN A 31 -5.26 0.27 6.90
CA ASN A 31 -4.98 1.19 7.99
C ASN A 31 -4.66 0.46 9.29
N GLU A 32 -5.37 -0.62 9.62
CA GLU A 32 -5.15 -1.36 10.88
C GLU A 32 -3.76 -2.00 10.90
N ALA A 33 -3.37 -2.65 9.81
CA ALA A 33 -2.02 -3.20 9.65
C ALA A 33 -0.94 -2.10 9.75
N MET A 34 -1.16 -0.93 9.15
CA MET A 34 -0.23 0.20 9.25
C MET A 34 -0.13 0.78 10.66
N TYR A 35 -1.24 0.88 11.40
CA TYR A 35 -1.25 1.28 12.80
C TYR A 35 -0.43 0.30 13.67
N ASP A 36 -0.58 -1.00 13.42
CA ASP A 36 0.16 -2.04 14.13
C ASP A 36 1.66 -2.00 13.84
N ILE A 37 2.06 -1.78 12.59
CA ILE A 37 3.46 -1.58 12.20
C ILE A 37 4.04 -0.36 12.91
N CYS A 38 3.33 0.78 12.93
CA CYS A 38 3.80 1.98 13.62
C CYS A 38 4.01 1.75 15.12
N ARG A 39 3.12 0.98 15.77
CA ARG A 39 3.24 0.67 17.19
C ARG A 39 4.40 -0.28 17.48
N ARG A 40 4.50 -1.38 16.74
CA ARG A 40 5.46 -2.46 17.03
C ARG A 40 6.88 -2.15 16.55
N ASN A 41 7.01 -1.60 15.34
CA ASN A 41 8.31 -1.41 14.69
C ASN A 41 8.90 -0.02 14.93
N LEU A 42 8.04 1.02 15.03
CA LEU A 42 8.48 2.40 15.21
C LEU A 42 8.35 2.91 16.65
N ASP A 43 7.81 2.09 17.56
CA ASP A 43 7.60 2.41 18.98
C ASP A 43 6.73 3.66 19.23
N ILE A 44 5.73 3.86 18.37
CA ILE A 44 4.83 5.02 18.45
C ILE A 44 3.54 4.60 19.14
N GLU A 45 3.37 5.00 20.41
CA GLU A 45 2.22 4.63 21.24
C GLU A 45 0.86 5.03 20.60
N ARG A 46 0.80 6.26 20.04
CA ARG A 46 -0.40 6.81 19.40
C ARG A 46 -0.07 7.29 17.97
N PRO A 47 -0.05 6.39 16.97
CA PRO A 47 0.23 6.78 15.60
C PRO A 47 -0.82 7.76 15.08
N THR A 48 -0.38 8.76 14.32
CA THR A 48 -1.25 9.74 13.65
C THR A 48 -1.28 9.49 12.14
N TYR A 49 -2.23 10.09 11.42
CA TYR A 49 -2.26 10.01 9.96
C TYR A 49 -0.96 10.50 9.31
N THR A 50 -0.22 11.42 9.95
CA THR A 50 1.10 11.84 9.47
C THR A 50 2.12 10.68 9.49
N ASN A 51 2.07 9.81 10.51
CA ASN A 51 2.93 8.64 10.59
C ASN A 51 2.57 7.61 9.52
N LEU A 52 1.27 7.33 9.37
CA LEU A 52 0.76 6.41 8.35
C LEU A 52 1.12 6.90 6.95
N ASN A 53 0.84 8.17 6.64
CA ASN A 53 1.11 8.75 5.32
C ASN A 53 2.61 8.76 4.99
N ARG A 54 3.50 8.89 5.98
CA ARG A 54 4.95 8.75 5.78
C ARG A 54 5.34 7.32 5.37
N LEU A 55 4.77 6.31 6.02
CA LEU A 55 4.99 4.91 5.62
C LEU A 55 4.43 4.65 4.21
N VAL A 56 3.21 5.09 3.93
CA VAL A 56 2.59 4.96 2.60
C VAL A 56 3.45 5.64 1.53
N ALA A 57 3.92 6.85 1.78
CA ALA A 57 4.79 7.57 0.85
C ALA A 57 6.10 6.82 0.57
N GLN A 58 6.68 6.17 1.60
CA GLN A 58 7.89 5.38 1.44
C GLN A 58 7.65 4.13 0.59
N VAL A 59 6.53 3.43 0.78
CA VAL A 59 6.14 2.25 -0.03
C VAL A 59 5.84 2.65 -1.47
N ILE A 60 5.08 3.73 -1.71
CA ILE A 60 4.78 4.21 -3.07
C ILE A 60 6.06 4.70 -3.75
N SER A 61 6.95 5.35 -3.01
CA SER A 61 8.26 5.76 -3.53
C SER A 61 9.09 4.56 -3.98
N SER A 62 9.11 3.47 -3.22
CA SER A 62 9.84 2.25 -3.62
C SER A 62 9.17 1.55 -4.80
N LEU A 63 7.83 1.52 -4.86
CA LEU A 63 7.08 0.95 -5.99
C LEU A 63 7.35 1.70 -7.31
N THR A 64 7.52 3.02 -7.25
CA THR A 64 7.78 3.87 -8.43
C THR A 64 9.26 4.13 -8.67
N ALA A 65 10.16 3.48 -7.92
CA ALA A 65 11.60 3.74 -8.03
C ALA A 65 12.15 3.35 -9.41
N SER A 66 11.67 2.24 -10.00
CA SER A 66 12.05 1.77 -11.34
C SER A 66 11.70 2.74 -12.45
N LEU A 67 10.66 3.56 -12.27
CA LEU A 67 10.26 4.60 -13.23
C LEU A 67 11.11 5.87 -13.10
N ARG A 68 11.66 6.12 -11.91
CA ARG A 68 12.37 7.36 -11.57
C ARG A 68 13.89 7.24 -11.70
N PHE A 69 14.41 6.03 -11.54
CA PHE A 69 15.84 5.75 -11.58
C PHE A 69 16.09 4.57 -12.52
N ASP A 70 17.06 4.75 -13.40
CA ASP A 70 17.49 3.69 -14.32
C ASP A 70 18.14 2.56 -13.52
N GLY A 71 17.64 1.33 -13.69
CA GLY A 71 18.03 0.16 -12.92
C GLY A 71 18.09 -1.10 -13.77
N ALA A 72 18.70 -2.17 -13.23
CA ALA A 72 18.80 -3.44 -13.95
C ALA A 72 17.44 -4.14 -14.17
N LEU A 73 16.44 -3.80 -13.35
CA LEU A 73 15.04 -4.18 -13.50
C LEU A 73 14.24 -2.90 -13.77
N ASN A 74 14.15 -2.52 -15.05
CA ASN A 74 13.30 -1.42 -15.51
C ASN A 74 11.85 -1.88 -15.56
N VAL A 75 11.30 -2.20 -14.38
CA VAL A 75 9.89 -2.63 -14.23
C VAL A 75 9.00 -1.44 -14.49
N ASP A 76 8.43 -1.40 -15.69
CA ASP A 76 7.34 -0.49 -16.02
C ASP A 76 6.08 -0.88 -15.21
N VAL A 77 5.16 0.05 -15.01
CA VAL A 77 3.86 -0.24 -14.37
C VAL A 77 3.12 -1.34 -15.13
N THR A 78 3.30 -1.39 -16.45
CA THR A 78 2.76 -2.43 -17.33
C THR A 78 3.35 -3.82 -17.03
N GLU A 79 4.58 -3.90 -16.54
CA GLU A 79 5.19 -5.17 -16.14
C GLU A 79 4.60 -5.70 -14.83
N PHE A 80 4.12 -4.84 -13.92
CA PHE A 80 3.39 -5.31 -12.74
C PHE A 80 2.13 -6.07 -13.15
N GLN A 81 1.38 -5.57 -14.14
CA GLN A 81 0.23 -6.28 -14.68
C GLN A 81 0.66 -7.62 -15.30
N THR A 82 1.65 -7.59 -16.18
CA THR A 82 2.09 -8.79 -16.94
C THR A 82 2.64 -9.90 -16.03
N ASN A 83 3.39 -9.54 -14.98
CA ASN A 83 4.07 -10.49 -14.11
C ASN A 83 3.24 -10.96 -12.91
N LEU A 84 2.34 -10.10 -12.40
CA LEU A 84 1.66 -10.34 -11.11
C LEU A 84 0.15 -10.52 -11.25
N VAL A 85 -0.45 -10.24 -12.41
CA VAL A 85 -1.88 -10.40 -12.66
C VAL A 85 -2.13 -11.51 -13.70
N PRO A 86 -2.20 -12.78 -13.27
CA PRO A 86 -2.50 -13.89 -14.18
C PRO A 86 -3.96 -13.92 -14.65
N TYR A 87 -4.86 -13.25 -13.90
CA TYR A 87 -6.29 -13.17 -14.22
C TYR A 87 -6.78 -11.72 -14.11
N PRO A 88 -7.47 -11.16 -15.13
CA PRO A 88 -7.88 -9.75 -15.14
C PRO A 88 -8.76 -9.29 -13.99
N ARG A 89 -9.45 -10.21 -13.29
CA ARG A 89 -10.31 -9.90 -12.13
C ARG A 89 -9.61 -10.05 -10.79
N ILE A 90 -8.38 -10.57 -10.77
CA ILE A 90 -7.57 -10.83 -9.57
C ILE A 90 -6.32 -9.95 -9.64
N HIS A 91 -6.54 -8.64 -9.64
CA HIS A 91 -5.51 -7.61 -9.77
C HIS A 91 -5.31 -6.80 -8.48
N PHE A 92 -5.66 -7.39 -7.34
CA PHE A 92 -5.48 -6.79 -6.01
C PHE A 92 -4.17 -7.28 -5.39
N MET A 93 -3.19 -6.40 -5.38
CA MET A 93 -1.83 -6.66 -4.91
C MET A 93 -1.69 -6.43 -3.42
N LEU A 94 -1.00 -7.36 -2.75
CA LEU A 94 -0.50 -7.18 -1.39
C LEU A 94 0.89 -6.52 -1.45
N ALA A 95 1.04 -5.37 -0.80
CA ALA A 95 2.34 -4.73 -0.62
C ALA A 95 2.97 -5.15 0.71
N SER A 96 4.27 -5.45 0.70
CA SER A 96 5.08 -5.71 1.89
C SER A 96 6.37 -4.90 1.79
N TYR A 97 6.78 -4.29 2.91
CA TYR A 97 7.92 -3.39 2.93
C TYR A 97 8.84 -3.69 4.11
N ALA A 98 10.14 -3.76 3.83
CA ALA A 98 11.20 -3.89 4.81
C ALA A 98 12.47 -3.20 4.29
N PRO A 99 13.31 -2.62 5.17
CA PRO A 99 13.17 -2.55 6.63
C PRO A 99 12.26 -1.41 7.10
N ILE A 100 11.61 -1.59 8.25
CA ILE A 100 10.88 -0.54 8.98
C ILE A 100 11.48 -0.45 10.38
N ILE A 101 12.28 0.58 10.62
CA ILE A 101 13.07 0.77 11.84
C ILE A 101 12.77 2.14 12.46
N SER A 102 12.77 2.22 13.79
CA SER A 102 12.68 3.49 14.51
C SER A 102 14.00 4.26 14.43
N ALA A 103 13.94 5.58 14.58
CA ALA A 103 15.13 6.43 14.58
C ALA A 103 16.12 6.09 15.71
N GLU A 104 15.63 5.52 16.81
CA GLU A 104 16.47 5.10 17.94
C GLU A 104 17.22 3.78 17.69
N LYS A 105 16.75 2.98 16.73
CA LYS A 105 17.32 1.67 16.37
C LYS A 105 18.10 1.70 15.04
N ALA A 106 18.11 2.85 14.36
CA ALA A 106 18.84 3.09 13.11
C ALA A 106 20.28 3.53 13.41
#